data_AF-A0A7J7PTM4-F1
#
_entry.id   AF-A0A7J7PTM4-F1
#
_cell.length_a   1.000
_cell.length_b   1.000
_cell.length_c   1.000
_cell.angle_alpha   90.00
_cell.angle_beta   90.00
_cell.angle_gamma   90.00
#
_symmetry.space_group_name_H-M   'P 1'
#
loop_
_entity.id
_entity.type
_entity.pdbx_description
1 polymer ?
#
loop_
_entity_poly.entity_id
_entity_poly.type
_entity_poly.pdbx_seq_one_letter_code
_entity_poly.pdbx_strand_id
1 'polypeptide(L)'
;MSNYTGTVAMPSNCGELCQIQATPDRGAPSPGSTDGTAATMVPLTTVDAMVESLQLQRLFLLKIDTEGFDPLVLRGASKTLAGHKVDLLLFEYNSGGVWGTNGFTLKVSIS
;
A
#
# COMPACT_ATOMS: atom_id res chain seq x y z
N MET A 1 -10.59 -8.54 8.25
CA MET A 1 -9.44 -7.88 8.91
C MET A 1 -8.24 -7.94 7.99
N SER A 2 -7.78 -6.79 7.46
CA SER A 2 -6.36 -6.47 7.17
C SER A 2 -6.27 -5.03 6.64
N ASN A 3 -6.61 -4.07 7.49
CA ASN A 3 -6.31 -2.64 7.35
C ASN A 3 -5.04 -2.38 8.20
N TYR A 4 -3.88 -2.77 7.68
CA TYR A 4 -2.66 -2.80 8.48
C TYR A 4 -2.08 -1.37 8.64
N THR A 5 -2.24 -0.79 9.83
CA THR A 5 -1.43 0.31 10.33
C THR A 5 -0.29 -0.32 11.15
N GLY A 6 0.96 0.11 10.93
CA GLY A 6 2.11 -0.55 11.55
C GLY A 6 3.43 0.08 11.09
N THR A 7 4.49 -0.73 11.01
CA THR A 7 5.78 -0.31 10.47
C THR A 7 6.25 -1.33 9.42
N VAL A 8 6.94 -0.84 8.39
CA VAL A 8 7.55 -1.69 7.36
C VAL A 8 9.01 -1.31 7.18
N ALA A 9 9.85 -2.31 6.90
CA ALA A 9 11.23 -2.09 6.53
C ALA A 9 11.32 -1.70 5.05
N MET A 10 11.70 -0.45 4.77
CA MET A 10 11.96 0.05 3.43
C MET A 10 13.46 -0.03 3.14
N PRO A 11 13.91 -0.73 2.08
CA PRO A 11 15.33 -0.77 1.72
C PRO A 11 15.84 0.64 1.40
N SER A 12 16.99 1.04 1.94
CA SER A 12 17.53 2.40 1.78
C SER A 12 18.40 2.60 0.52
N ASN A 13 18.60 1.54 -0.28
CA ASN A 13 19.38 1.56 -1.51
C ASN A 13 18.60 1.06 -2.75
N CYS A 14 17.27 1.12 -2.71
CA CYS A 14 16.45 0.82 -3.88
C CYS A 14 15.98 2.12 -4.56
N GLY A 15 15.97 2.12 -5.90
CA GLY A 15 15.43 3.23 -6.71
C GLY A 15 13.89 3.24 -6.71
N GLU A 16 13.31 3.98 -7.65
CA GLU A 16 11.84 4.21 -7.76
C GLU A 16 11.03 2.90 -7.78
N LEU A 17 11.55 1.84 -8.40
CA LEU A 17 10.89 0.53 -8.54
C LEU A 17 11.02 -0.40 -7.32
N CYS A 18 11.06 0.16 -6.11
CA CYS A 18 11.28 -0.62 -4.91
C CYS A 18 10.04 -1.46 -4.54
N GLN A 19 9.97 -2.67 -5.07
CA GLN A 19 8.97 -3.63 -4.63
C GLN A 19 9.40 -4.19 -3.27
N ILE A 20 8.63 -3.89 -2.22
CA ILE A 20 8.79 -4.57 -0.93
C ILE A 20 8.62 -6.07 -1.21
N GLN A 21 9.72 -6.83 -1.21
CA GLN A 21 9.61 -8.27 -1.36
C GLN A 21 8.85 -8.78 -0.13
N ALA A 22 7.62 -9.25 -0.34
CA ALA A 22 6.86 -9.97 0.66
C ALA A 22 7.58 -11.30 0.92
N THR A 23 8.64 -11.26 1.72
CA THR A 23 9.27 -12.49 2.19
C THR A 23 8.30 -13.15 3.17
N PRO A 24 7.99 -14.45 3.01
CA PRO A 24 7.16 -15.15 3.96
C PRO A 24 7.97 -15.32 5.24
N ASP A 25 7.66 -14.48 6.23
CA ASP A 25 7.95 -14.64 7.66
C ASP A 25 9.26 -15.40 7.98
N ARG A 26 10.37 -14.95 7.39
CA ARG A 26 11.68 -15.21 8.00
C ARG A 26 11.85 -14.06 8.96
N GLY A 27 11.77 -14.38 10.24
CA GLY A 27 11.78 -13.43 11.34
C GLY A 27 12.82 -12.33 11.22
N ALA A 28 12.60 -11.28 12.02
CA ALA A 28 13.45 -10.09 12.14
C ALA A 28 14.91 -10.36 11.77
N PRO A 29 15.53 -9.51 10.93
CA PRO A 29 16.87 -9.75 10.40
C PRO A 29 17.82 -10.12 11.55
N SER A 30 18.41 -11.32 11.48
CA SER A 30 19.43 -11.73 12.45
C SER A 30 20.53 -10.67 12.49
N PRO A 31 20.94 -10.20 13.69
CA PRO A 31 22.03 -9.25 13.82
C PRO A 31 23.32 -9.97 13.45
N GLY A 32 23.69 -9.95 12.17
CA GLY A 32 24.85 -10.69 11.67
C GLY A 32 24.88 -11.01 10.17
N SER A 33 23.85 -10.65 9.38
CA SER A 33 23.96 -10.73 7.91
C SER A 33 24.57 -9.45 7.35
N THR A 34 25.80 -9.55 6.85
CA THR A 34 26.60 -8.47 6.26
C THR A 34 26.37 -8.30 4.76
N ASP A 35 25.10 -8.36 4.31
CA ASP A 35 24.73 -7.79 3.02
C ASP A 35 24.15 -6.39 3.30
N GLY A 36 24.92 -5.36 2.95
CA GLY A 36 24.77 -3.95 3.33
C GLY A 36 23.52 -3.23 2.79
N THR A 37 22.36 -3.86 2.86
CA THR A 37 21.07 -3.26 2.55
C THR A 37 20.52 -2.67 3.85
N ALA A 38 21.01 -1.50 4.24
CA ALA A 38 20.37 -0.78 5.35
C ALA A 38 18.88 -0.60 5.02
N ALA A 39 17.99 -0.85 5.97
CA ALA A 39 16.56 -0.63 5.79
C ALA A 39 16.09 0.42 6.80
N THR A 40 15.24 1.34 6.36
CA THR A 40 14.62 2.34 7.21
C THR A 40 13.24 1.84 7.60
N MET A 41 12.96 1.80 8.89
CA MET A 41 11.61 1.49 9.37
C MET A 41 10.72 2.70 9.14
N VAL A 42 9.65 2.53 8.35
CA VAL A 42 8.71 3.60 8.02
C VAL A 42 7.33 3.27 8.59
N PRO A 43 6.65 4.21 9.27
CA PRO A 43 5.27 4.00 9.71
C PRO A 43 4.33 3.91 8.51
N LEU A 44 3.40 2.96 8.58
CA LEU A 44 2.33 2.76 7.62
C LEU A 44 0.98 3.04 8.26
N THR A 45 0.08 3.65 7.49
CA THR A 45 -1.33 3.79 7.83
C THR A 45 -2.20 3.50 6.62
N THR A 46 -3.50 3.42 6.83
CA THR A 46 -4.50 3.22 5.76
C THR A 46 -5.10 4.56 5.35
N VAL A 47 -5.63 4.64 4.13
CA VAL A 47 -6.32 5.84 3.66
C VAL A 47 -7.53 6.15 4.55
N ASP A 48 -8.30 5.13 4.94
CA ASP A 48 -9.45 5.30 5.83
C ASP A 48 -9.04 5.94 7.18
N ALA A 49 -7.96 5.45 7.81
CA ALA A 49 -7.47 5.99 9.07
C ALA A 49 -6.92 7.41 8.92
N MET A 50 -6.25 7.72 7.80
CA MET A 50 -5.74 9.06 7.52
C MET A 50 -6.86 10.08 7.27
N VAL A 51 -7.88 9.70 6.51
CA VAL A 51 -9.08 10.52 6.26
C VAL A 51 -9.80 10.82 7.57
N GLU A 52 -9.93 9.83 8.44
CA GLU A 52 -10.52 10.00 9.78
C GLU A 52 -9.66 10.92 10.67
N SER A 53 -8.35 10.70 10.75
CA SER A 53 -7.46 11.48 11.61
C SER A 53 -7.36 12.94 11.20
N LEU A 54 -7.41 13.21 9.89
CA LEU A 54 -7.38 14.56 9.32
C LEU A 54 -8.78 15.20 9.27
N GLN A 55 -9.83 14.49 9.71
CA GLN A 55 -11.22 14.95 9.67
C GLN A 55 -11.67 15.38 8.26
N LEU A 56 -11.15 14.71 7.23
CA LEU A 56 -11.47 15.05 5.84
C LEU A 56 -12.88 14.57 5.51
N GLN A 57 -13.70 15.51 5.06
CA GLN A 57 -15.08 15.21 4.64
C GLN A 57 -15.11 14.62 3.23
N ARG A 58 -14.23 15.10 2.35
CA ARG A 58 -14.17 14.73 0.93
C ARG A 58 -12.76 14.96 0.37
N LEU A 59 -12.38 14.15 -0.60
CA LEU A 59 -11.16 14.22 -1.39
C LEU A 59 -11.54 14.54 -2.83
N PHE A 60 -11.01 15.62 -3.39
CA PHE A 60 -11.19 15.90 -4.81
C PHE A 60 -10.45 14.86 -5.68
N LEU A 61 -9.23 14.49 -5.29
CA LEU A 61 -8.42 13.50 -5.99
C LEU A 61 -7.75 12.58 -4.97
N LEU A 62 -7.89 11.27 -5.18
CA LEU A 62 -7.04 10.25 -4.59
C LEU A 62 -6.14 9.67 -5.68
N LYS A 63 -4.86 10.08 -5.71
CA LYS A 63 -3.83 9.45 -6.53
C LYS A 63 -3.15 8.35 -5.73
N ILE A 64 -3.02 7.16 -6.31
CA ILE A 64 -2.26 6.03 -5.76
C ILE A 64 -1.19 5.66 -6.78
N ASP A 65 0.04 5.56 -6.30
CA ASP A 65 1.22 5.31 -7.13
C ASP A 65 2.25 4.64 -6.21
N THR A 66 2.02 3.34 -5.94
CA THR A 66 2.79 2.60 -4.93
C THR A 66 3.50 1.39 -5.53
N GLU A 67 3.91 1.51 -6.80
CA GLU A 67 4.83 0.58 -7.48
C GLU A 67 4.35 -0.89 -7.39
N GLY A 68 3.03 -1.08 -7.51
CA GLY A 68 2.37 -2.38 -7.45
C GLY A 68 1.75 -2.74 -6.10
N PHE A 69 1.80 -1.87 -5.08
CA PHE A 69 1.06 -2.03 -3.82
C PHE A 69 -0.32 -1.38 -3.82
N ASP A 70 -0.72 -0.78 -4.93
CA ASP A 70 -1.99 -0.08 -5.13
C ASP A 70 -3.21 -0.89 -4.69
N PRO A 71 -3.31 -2.22 -4.91
CA PRO A 71 -4.45 -3.02 -4.43
C PRO A 71 -4.64 -2.96 -2.93
N LEU A 72 -3.53 -2.93 -2.17
CA LEU A 72 -3.57 -2.87 -0.72
C LEU A 72 -3.95 -1.47 -0.23
N VAL A 73 -3.52 -0.42 -0.95
CA VAL A 73 -3.96 0.96 -0.68
C VAL A 73 -5.46 1.09 -0.92
N LEU A 74 -5.96 0.59 -2.06
CA LEU A 74 -7.40 0.55 -2.40
C LEU A 74 -8.20 -0.21 -1.33
N ARG A 75 -7.69 -1.35 -0.85
CA ARG A 75 -8.31 -2.09 0.25
C ARG A 75 -8.33 -1.29 1.55
N GLY A 76 -7.25 -0.55 1.85
CA GLY A 76 -7.17 0.38 2.98
C GLY A 76 -8.00 1.66 2.82
N ALA A 77 -8.58 1.90 1.64
CA ALA A 77 -9.48 3.01 1.33
C ALA A 77 -10.96 2.59 1.25
N SER A 78 -11.28 1.34 1.62
CA SER A 78 -12.60 0.74 1.36
C SER A 78 -13.77 1.56 1.91
N LYS A 79 -13.67 2.12 3.12
CA LYS A 79 -14.76 2.92 3.72
C LYS A 79 -14.85 4.29 3.07
N THR A 80 -13.73 4.90 2.77
CA THR A 80 -13.65 6.21 2.10
C THR A 80 -14.28 6.13 0.70
N LEU A 81 -13.95 5.09 -0.07
CA LEU A 81 -14.50 4.84 -1.39
C LEU A 81 -15.99 4.47 -1.32
N ALA A 82 -16.39 3.54 -0.44
CA ALA A 82 -17.79 3.16 -0.26
C ALA A 82 -18.67 4.32 0.25
N GLY A 83 -18.09 5.26 0.99
CA GLY A 83 -18.75 6.48 1.44
C GLY A 83 -18.84 7.59 0.38
N HIS A 84 -18.44 7.32 -0.87
CA HIS A 84 -18.39 8.31 -1.97
C HIS A 84 -17.63 9.60 -1.60
N LYS A 85 -16.57 9.46 -0.79
CA LYS A 85 -15.77 10.61 -0.32
C LYS A 85 -14.67 11.02 -1.30
N VAL A 86 -14.57 10.39 -2.48
CA VAL A 86 -13.52 10.65 -3.47
C VAL A 86 -14.19 11.01 -4.80
N ASP A 87 -13.86 12.18 -5.36
CA ASP A 87 -14.43 12.62 -6.63
C ASP A 87 -13.71 12.00 -7.83
N LEU A 88 -12.38 11.95 -7.76
CA LEU A 88 -11.53 11.35 -8.77
C LEU A 88 -10.55 10.37 -8.14
N LEU A 89 -10.54 9.14 -8.64
CA LEU A 89 -9.59 8.11 -8.25
C LEU A 89 -8.65 7.82 -9.43
N LEU A 90 -7.36 8.00 -9.21
CA LEU A 90 -6.30 7.67 -10.17
C LEU A 90 -5.34 6.68 -9.50
N PHE A 91 -5.08 5.55 -10.13
CA PHE A 91 -4.10 4.58 -9.63
C PHE A 91 -3.38 3.88 -10.76
N GLU A 92 -2.20 3.36 -10.48
CA GLU A 92 -1.46 2.55 -11.44
C GLU A 92 -2.02 1.12 -11.46
N TYR A 93 -2.29 0.59 -12.66
CA TYR A 93 -2.63 -0.81 -12.88
C TYR A 93 -1.63 -1.43 -13.83
N ASN A 94 -0.74 -2.27 -13.31
CA ASN A 94 0.29 -2.96 -14.08
C ASN A 94 0.37 -4.44 -13.67
N SER A 95 1.23 -5.22 -14.34
CA SER A 95 1.43 -6.64 -14.00
C SER A 95 2.46 -6.87 -12.88
N GLY A 96 3.02 -5.81 -12.31
CA GLY A 96 4.03 -5.84 -11.26
C GLY A 96 3.42 -5.87 -9.85
N GLY A 97 4.24 -6.26 -8.87
CA GLY A 97 3.86 -6.22 -7.45
C GLY A 97 2.63 -7.08 -7.12
N VAL A 98 1.76 -6.54 -6.26
CA VAL A 98 0.57 -7.24 -5.74
C VAL A 98 -0.47 -7.47 -6.84
N TRP A 99 -0.55 -6.60 -7.86
CA TRP A 99 -1.47 -6.77 -8.99
C TRP A 99 -1.26 -8.11 -9.72
N GLY A 100 0.00 -8.50 -9.92
CA GLY A 100 0.38 -9.74 -10.61
C GLY A 100 0.14 -11.02 -9.79
N THR A 101 -0.22 -10.88 -8.50
CA THR A 101 -0.52 -12.04 -7.64
C THR A 101 -1.98 -12.48 -7.78
N ASN A 102 -2.22 -13.80 -7.78
CA ASN A 102 -3.57 -14.36 -7.89
C ASN A 102 -4.49 -13.82 -6.78
N GLY A 103 -5.50 -13.03 -7.15
CA GLY A 103 -6.56 -12.56 -6.24
C GLY A 103 -6.80 -11.05 -6.19
N PHE A 104 -5.89 -10.23 -6.73
CA PHE A 104 -6.00 -8.76 -6.71
C PHE A 104 -6.35 -8.15 -8.09
N THR A 105 -7.16 -8.84 -8.91
CA THR A 105 -7.65 -8.24 -10.17
C THR A 105 -8.83 -7.30 -9.92
N LEU A 106 -8.92 -6.23 -10.72
CA LEU A 106 -10.14 -5.44 -10.80
C LEU A 106 -11.29 -6.35 -11.27
N LYS A 107 -12.38 -6.33 -10.52
CA LYS A 107 -13.64 -6.96 -10.92
C LYS A 107 -14.59 -5.86 -11.34
N VAL A 108 -15.17 -6.02 -12.52
CA VAL A 108 -16.27 -5.13 -12.92
C VAL A 108 -17.43 -5.37 -11.95
N SER A 109 -17.95 -4.28 -11.39
CA SER A 109 -19.19 -4.28 -10.61
C SER A 109 -20.05 -3.18 -11.19
N ILE A 110 -21.17 -3.56 -11.78
CA ILE A 110 -22.18 -2.63 -12.29
C ILE A 110 -23.25 -2.59 -11.19
N SER A 111 -23.33 -1.47 -10.47
CA SER A 111 -24.36 -1.17 -9.47
C SER A 111 -25.35 -0.17 -10.02
#